data_AF-A0A927RED0-F1
#
_entry.id   AF-A0A927RED0-F1
#
_cell.length_a   1.000
_cell.length_b   1.000
_cell.length_c   1.000
_cell.angle_alpha   90.00
_cell.angle_beta   90.00
_cell.angle_gamma   90.00
#
_symmetry.space_group_name_H-M   'P 1'
#
loop_
_entity.id
_entity.type
_entity.pdbx_description
1 polymer ?
#
loop_
_entity_poly.entity_id
_entity_poly.type
_entity_poly.pdbx_seq_one_letter_code
_entity_poly.pdbx_strand_id
1 'polypeptide(L)'
;MTKDKIGRKKVQRKVIHGTTPEERFQEIHGMTIEEWNEQQSKAKIGMTPDEWYIKQVKSTTPFDFIKERYGTVTEDDIKLVKDLQLLGLKDGVINVLLDYVAIFSRIGMVHPLVREMGENWHKENLITVEKAIVFVREEHKKYKESSEK
;
A
#
# COMPACT_ATOMS: atom_id res chain seq x y z
N MET A 1 -31.16 37.51 5.20
CA MET A 1 -29.82 37.19 4.67
C MET A 1 -29.38 35.85 5.23
N THR A 2 -29.60 34.80 4.44
CA THR A 2 -29.24 33.41 4.72
C THR A 2 -27.72 33.25 4.73
N LYS A 3 -27.17 32.61 5.78
CA LYS A 3 -25.78 32.16 5.81
C LYS A 3 -25.78 30.64 5.77
N ASP A 4 -25.63 30.09 4.58
CA ASP A 4 -25.38 28.68 4.35
C ASP A 4 -24.03 28.30 4.96
N LYS A 5 -24.07 27.65 6.13
CA LYS A 5 -22.90 26.96 6.67
C LYS A 5 -22.84 25.59 6.03
N ILE A 6 -22.10 25.50 4.92
CA ILE A 6 -21.70 24.24 4.29
C ILE A 6 -20.92 23.45 5.34
N GLY A 7 -21.60 22.49 5.98
CA GLY A 7 -20.98 21.52 6.86
C GLY A 7 -20.00 20.68 6.07
N ARG A 8 -18.70 20.92 6.26
CA ARG A 8 -17.65 19.99 5.83
C ARG A 8 -17.91 18.65 6.52
N LYS A 9 -18.51 17.70 5.81
CA LYS A 9 -18.59 16.31 6.27
C LYS A 9 -17.14 15.84 6.46
N LYS A 10 -16.75 15.63 7.73
CA LYS A 10 -15.49 15.00 8.08
C LYS A 10 -15.51 13.61 7.47
N VAL A 11 -14.74 13.41 6.39
CA VAL A 11 -14.43 12.07 5.90
C VAL A 11 -13.62 11.43 7.02
N GLN A 12 -14.23 10.48 7.74
CA GLN A 12 -13.53 9.70 8.76
C GLN A 12 -12.44 8.91 8.03
N ARG A 13 -11.20 9.41 8.06
CA ARG A 13 -10.04 8.56 7.79
C ARG A 13 -10.11 7.44 8.83
N LYS A 14 -10.22 6.18 8.39
CA LYS A 14 -10.13 5.02 9.28
C LYS A 14 -8.76 5.08 9.93
N VAL A 15 -8.71 5.38 11.22
CA VAL A 15 -7.47 5.43 12.00
C VAL A 15 -7.05 3.99 12.21
N ILE A 16 -5.85 3.62 11.76
CA ILE A 16 -5.31 2.26 11.92
C ILE A 16 -4.70 2.18 13.33
N HIS A 17 -5.22 1.29 14.17
CA HIS A 17 -4.86 1.10 15.57
C HIS A 17 -3.81 -0.01 15.81
N GLY A 18 -3.58 -0.91 14.85
CA GLY A 18 -2.61 -2.00 14.99
C GLY A 18 -1.21 -1.51 15.35
N THR A 19 -0.56 -2.13 16.33
CA THR A 19 0.79 -1.77 16.81
C THR A 19 1.89 -2.50 16.06
N THR A 20 1.58 -3.67 15.50
CA THR A 20 2.46 -4.46 14.62
C THR A 20 2.00 -4.41 13.16
N PRO A 21 2.87 -4.71 12.17
CA PRO A 21 2.48 -4.85 10.76
C PRO A 21 1.38 -5.89 10.55
N GLU A 22 1.39 -6.98 11.31
CA GLU A 22 0.37 -8.04 11.25
C GLU A 22 -0.99 -7.53 11.72
N GLU A 23 -1.04 -6.80 12.83
CA GLU A 23 -2.27 -6.19 13.35
C GLU A 23 -2.82 -5.13 12.39
N ARG A 24 -1.95 -4.33 11.77
CA ARG A 24 -2.34 -3.36 10.74
C ARG A 24 -2.89 -4.05 9.50
N PHE A 25 -2.22 -5.11 9.05
CA PHE A 25 -2.67 -5.89 7.90
C PHE A 25 -4.05 -6.50 8.17
N GLN A 26 -4.26 -7.08 9.35
CA GLN A 26 -5.57 -7.57 9.78
C GLN A 26 -6.63 -6.47 9.84
N GLU A 27 -6.30 -5.28 10.33
CA GLU A 27 -7.24 -4.17 10.42
C GLU A 27 -7.64 -3.57 9.05
N ILE A 28 -6.71 -3.62 8.08
CA ILE A 28 -6.91 -3.16 6.71
C ILE A 28 -7.69 -4.21 5.90
N HIS A 29 -7.25 -5.46 5.94
CA HIS A 29 -7.71 -6.53 5.05
C HIS A 29 -8.75 -7.46 5.69
N GLY A 30 -8.97 -7.35 7.00
CA GLY A 30 -9.92 -8.19 7.74
C GLY A 30 -9.46 -9.64 7.92
N MET A 31 -8.17 -9.93 7.72
CA MET A 31 -7.60 -11.27 7.74
C MET A 31 -6.09 -11.25 8.01
N THR A 32 -5.50 -12.35 8.47
CA THR A 32 -4.04 -12.41 8.69
C THR A 32 -3.26 -12.49 7.37
N ILE A 33 -1.96 -12.21 7.42
CA ILE A 33 -1.06 -12.36 6.26
C ILE A 33 -1.01 -13.84 5.83
N GLU A 34 -0.98 -14.78 6.78
CA GLU A 34 -1.03 -16.21 6.51
C GLU A 34 -2.37 -16.64 5.92
N GLU A 35 -3.48 -16.17 6.47
CA GLU A 35 -4.82 -16.42 5.94
C GLU A 35 -5.00 -15.79 4.55
N TRP A 36 -4.35 -14.65 4.29
CA TRP A 36 -4.34 -14.03 2.97
C TRP A 36 -3.59 -14.92 1.99
N ASN A 37 -2.39 -15.37 2.35
CA ASN A 37 -1.64 -16.34 1.54
C ASN A 37 -2.42 -17.66 1.32
N GLU A 38 -3.18 -18.10 2.32
CA GLU A 38 -3.95 -19.33 2.27
C GLU A 38 -5.28 -19.20 1.50
N GLN A 39 -6.02 -18.09 1.65
CA GLN A 39 -7.20 -17.80 0.82
C GLN A 39 -6.80 -17.59 -0.64
N GLN A 40 -5.66 -16.95 -0.91
CA GLN A 40 -5.11 -16.79 -2.26
C GLN A 40 -4.77 -18.14 -2.90
N SER A 41 -4.28 -19.11 -2.12
CA SER A 41 -4.01 -20.47 -2.63
C SER A 41 -5.28 -21.33 -2.79
N LYS A 42 -6.31 -21.12 -1.94
CA LYS A 42 -7.55 -21.91 -1.96
C LYS A 42 -8.62 -21.37 -2.92
N ALA A 43 -8.59 -20.10 -3.32
CA ALA A 43 -9.71 -19.45 -4.00
C ALA A 43 -9.88 -19.72 -5.51
N LYS A 44 -8.86 -20.07 -6.32
CA LYS A 44 -9.08 -20.45 -7.75
C LYS A 44 -7.83 -20.89 -8.54
N ILE A 45 -7.95 -22.07 -9.17
CA ILE A 45 -7.47 -22.46 -10.53
C ILE A 45 -6.05 -21.98 -10.90
N GLY A 46 -5.03 -22.77 -10.55
CA GLY A 46 -3.75 -22.85 -11.27
C GLY A 46 -2.78 -21.68 -11.21
N MET A 47 -3.06 -20.62 -10.43
CA MET A 47 -2.20 -19.43 -10.30
C MET A 47 -1.71 -19.29 -8.86
N THR A 48 -0.46 -18.86 -8.66
CA THR A 48 0.13 -18.61 -7.33
C THR A 48 -0.37 -17.28 -6.72
N PRO A 49 -0.34 -17.11 -5.38
CA PRO A 49 -0.69 -15.84 -4.72
C PRO A 49 0.06 -14.62 -5.30
N ASP A 50 1.32 -14.80 -5.68
CA ASP A 50 2.13 -13.75 -6.30
C ASP A 50 1.63 -13.35 -7.67
N GLU A 51 1.34 -14.33 -8.51
CA GLU A 51 0.85 -14.07 -9.85
C GLU A 51 -0.51 -13.37 -9.81
N TRP A 52 -1.37 -13.71 -8.85
CA TRP A 52 -2.61 -12.99 -8.59
C TRP A 52 -2.34 -11.54 -8.16
N TYR A 53 -1.46 -11.34 -7.17
CA TYR A 53 -1.14 -10.01 -6.65
C TYR A 53 -0.49 -9.13 -7.72
N ILE A 54 0.48 -9.67 -8.47
CA ILE A 54 1.11 -9.03 -9.62
C ILE A 54 0.05 -8.59 -10.64
N LYS A 55 -0.91 -9.46 -10.94
CA LYS A 55 -2.01 -9.14 -11.87
C LYS A 55 -2.87 -8.00 -11.32
N GLN A 56 -3.22 -8.05 -10.04
CA GLN A 56 -4.02 -7.02 -9.38
C GLN A 56 -3.31 -5.66 -9.43
N VAL A 57 -2.08 -5.56 -8.90
CA VAL A 57 -1.35 -4.28 -8.85
C VAL A 57 -1.01 -3.74 -10.23
N LYS A 58 -0.85 -4.58 -11.26
CA LYS A 58 -0.66 -4.12 -12.65
C LYS A 58 -1.96 -3.63 -13.30
N SER A 59 -3.12 -4.08 -12.82
CA SER A 59 -4.43 -3.73 -13.38
C SER A 59 -5.12 -2.55 -12.70
N THR A 60 -4.63 -2.15 -11.52
CA THR A 60 -5.18 -1.05 -10.72
C THR A 60 -4.33 0.21 -10.89
N THR A 61 -4.96 1.39 -10.98
CA THR A 61 -4.21 2.66 -10.97
C THR A 61 -3.86 3.08 -9.54
N PRO A 62 -2.81 3.87 -9.29
CA PRO A 62 -2.50 4.35 -7.94
C PRO A 62 -3.63 5.18 -7.32
N PHE A 63 -4.43 5.86 -8.14
CA PHE A 63 -5.58 6.62 -7.67
C PHE A 63 -6.72 5.70 -7.22
N ASP A 64 -7.03 4.65 -7.99
CA ASP A 64 -8.03 3.65 -7.59
C ASP A 64 -7.57 2.91 -6.34
N PHE A 65 -6.28 2.58 -6.24
CA PHE A 65 -5.67 1.97 -5.07
C PHE A 65 -5.88 2.81 -3.80
N ILE A 66 -5.57 4.11 -3.88
CA ILE A 66 -5.79 5.05 -2.77
C ILE A 66 -7.28 5.20 -2.46
N LYS A 67 -8.13 5.28 -3.49
CA LYS A 67 -9.58 5.42 -3.33
C LYS A 67 -10.21 4.21 -2.66
N GLU A 68 -9.83 2.99 -3.04
CA GLU A 68 -10.33 1.74 -2.46
C GLU A 68 -9.96 1.64 -0.98
N ARG A 69 -8.75 2.06 -0.60
CA ARG A 69 -8.26 1.95 0.78
C ARG A 69 -8.71 3.10 1.69
N TYR A 70 -8.79 4.32 1.18
CA TYR A 70 -9.04 5.54 1.98
C TYR A 70 -10.35 6.26 1.63
N GLY A 71 -11.13 5.75 0.68
CA GLY A 71 -12.43 6.24 0.25
C GLY A 71 -12.39 7.47 -0.67
N THR A 72 -11.35 8.30 -0.57
CA THR A 72 -11.20 9.52 -1.36
C THR A 72 -9.74 9.74 -1.77
N VAL A 73 -9.54 10.38 -2.92
CA VAL A 73 -8.23 10.83 -3.39
C VAL A 73 -8.15 12.35 -3.23
N THR A 74 -7.15 12.83 -2.51
CA THR A 74 -6.90 14.26 -2.27
C THR A 74 -5.96 14.84 -3.34
N GLU A 75 -5.88 16.17 -3.42
CA GLU A 75 -4.92 16.84 -4.32
C GLU A 75 -3.47 16.49 -3.98
N ASP A 76 -3.16 16.30 -2.70
CA ASP A 76 -1.84 15.88 -2.24
C ASP A 76 -1.52 14.45 -2.66
N ASP A 77 -2.51 13.54 -2.64
CA ASP A 77 -2.36 12.17 -3.18
C ASP A 77 -2.05 12.22 -4.68
N ILE A 78 -2.76 13.08 -5.42
CA ILE A 78 -2.53 13.27 -6.86
C ILE A 78 -1.11 13.76 -7.12
N LYS A 79 -0.65 14.74 -6.33
CA LYS A 79 0.69 15.29 -6.44
C LYS A 79 1.74 14.23 -6.11
N LEU A 80 1.56 13.46 -5.03
CA LEU A 80 2.46 12.38 -4.64
C LEU A 80 2.62 11.35 -5.76
N VAL A 81 1.51 10.84 -6.31
CA VAL A 81 1.54 9.84 -7.40
C VAL A 81 2.26 10.39 -8.62
N LYS A 82 1.95 11.62 -9.03
CA LYS A 82 2.61 12.27 -10.17
C LYS A 82 4.12 12.44 -9.95
N ASP A 83 4.52 12.82 -8.74
CA ASP A 83 5.94 12.97 -8.42
C ASP A 83 6.68 11.61 -8.50
N LEU A 84 6.05 10.53 -8.03
CA LEU A 84 6.62 9.17 -8.14
C LEU A 84 6.69 8.68 -9.60
N GLN A 85 5.69 9.00 -10.42
CA GLN A 85 5.71 8.72 -11.86
C GLN A 85 6.81 9.53 -12.58
N LEU A 86 7.01 10.79 -12.21
CA LEU A 86 8.09 11.64 -12.72
C LEU A 86 9.49 11.12 -12.33
N LEU A 87 9.62 10.47 -11.17
CA LEU A 87 10.83 9.72 -10.79
C LEU A 87 11.05 8.47 -11.66
N GLY A 88 10.07 8.03 -12.45
CA GLY A 88 10.19 6.86 -13.32
C GLY A 88 9.61 5.57 -12.73
N LEU A 89 8.91 5.64 -11.60
CA LEU A 89 8.20 4.50 -11.07
C LEU A 89 6.89 4.26 -11.85
N LYS A 90 6.66 3.00 -12.24
CA LYS A 90 5.44 2.59 -12.93
C LYS A 90 4.29 2.46 -11.92
N ASP A 91 3.06 2.66 -12.39
CA ASP A 91 1.84 2.54 -11.58
C ASP A 91 1.79 1.28 -10.71
N GLY A 92 2.10 0.10 -11.28
CA GLY A 92 2.14 -1.13 -10.52
C GLY A 92 3.20 -1.15 -9.41
N VAL A 93 4.35 -0.50 -9.62
CA VAL A 93 5.39 -0.36 -8.57
C VAL A 93 4.93 0.62 -7.49
N ILE A 94 4.29 1.72 -7.89
CA ILE A 94 3.71 2.68 -6.95
C ILE A 94 2.65 2.00 -6.09
N ASN A 95 1.80 1.13 -6.65
CA ASN A 95 0.83 0.36 -5.89
C ASN A 95 1.49 -0.52 -4.83
N VAL A 96 2.55 -1.27 -5.20
CA VAL A 96 3.30 -2.11 -4.25
C VAL A 96 3.95 -1.26 -3.16
N LEU A 97 4.49 -0.08 -3.50
CA LEU A 97 5.06 0.87 -2.54
C LEU A 97 4.01 1.40 -1.56
N LEU A 98 2.82 1.77 -2.05
CA LEU A 98 1.72 2.24 -1.21
C LEU A 98 1.25 1.16 -0.24
N ASP A 99 1.15 -0.09 -0.72
CA ASP A 99 0.86 -1.26 0.11
C ASP A 99 1.92 -1.45 1.20
N TYR A 100 3.19 -1.48 0.79
CA TYR A 100 4.33 -1.64 1.69
C TYR A 100 4.33 -0.59 2.80
N VAL A 101 4.23 0.69 2.45
CA VAL A 101 4.23 1.78 3.43
C VAL A 101 3.05 1.65 4.39
N ALA A 102 1.87 1.27 3.90
CA ALA A 102 0.69 1.14 4.75
C ALA A 102 0.80 -0.01 5.77
N ILE A 103 1.52 -1.10 5.42
CA ILE A 103 1.75 -2.25 6.29
C ILE A 103 2.87 -1.96 7.30
N PHE A 104 4.01 -1.42 6.84
CA PHE A 104 5.20 -1.23 7.67
C PHE A 104 5.18 0.03 8.54
N SER A 105 4.55 1.10 8.08
CA SER A 105 4.57 2.37 8.80
C SER A 105 3.70 2.31 10.04
N ARG A 106 4.26 2.60 11.22
CA ARG A 106 3.53 2.70 12.51
C ARG A 106 2.49 3.83 12.58
N ILE A 107 2.49 4.74 11.63
CA ILE A 107 1.53 5.86 11.56
C ILE A 107 0.61 5.74 10.34
N GLY A 108 0.71 4.64 9.59
CA GLY A 108 0.05 4.46 8.31
C GLY A 108 0.74 5.23 7.18
N MET A 109 0.07 5.35 6.04
CA MET A 109 0.61 6.09 4.90
C MET A 109 0.67 7.59 5.20
N VAL A 110 1.88 8.15 5.19
CA VAL A 110 2.10 9.60 5.19
C VAL A 110 2.94 9.96 3.96
N HIS A 111 2.53 11.00 3.24
CA HIS A 111 3.15 11.35 1.94
C HIS A 111 4.66 11.57 1.98
N PRO A 112 5.26 12.20 3.03
CA PRO A 112 6.71 12.34 3.10
C PRO A 112 7.44 11.00 3.13
N LEU A 113 6.91 10.02 3.86
CA LEU A 113 7.49 8.68 3.96
C LEU A 113 7.40 7.93 2.63
N VAL A 114 6.24 7.99 1.96
CA VAL A 114 6.07 7.35 0.65
C VAL A 114 7.03 7.97 -0.37
N ARG A 115 7.22 9.28 -0.34
CA ARG A 115 8.16 9.99 -1.22
C ARG A 115 9.60 9.55 -0.98
N GLU A 116 10.04 9.56 0.28
CA GLU A 116 11.39 9.13 0.65
C GLU A 116 11.66 7.68 0.24
N MET A 117 10.72 6.77 0.53
CA MET A 117 10.84 5.37 0.11
C MET A 117 10.82 5.23 -1.41
N GLY A 118 10.00 6.00 -2.12
CA GLY A 118 9.96 6.01 -3.59
C GLY A 118 11.27 6.46 -4.23
N GLU A 119 11.90 7.50 -3.70
CA GLU A 119 13.24 7.93 -4.12
C GLU A 119 14.29 6.84 -3.89
N ASN A 120 14.22 6.15 -2.75
CA ASN A 120 15.12 5.05 -2.45
C ASN A 120 14.90 3.86 -3.39
N TRP A 121 13.65 3.49 -3.66
CA TRP A 121 13.30 2.42 -4.60
C TRP A 121 13.78 2.72 -6.02
N HIS A 122 13.69 3.97 -6.46
CA HIS A 122 14.26 4.40 -7.72
C HIS A 122 15.80 4.24 -7.73
N LYS A 123 16.49 4.72 -6.68
CA LYS A 123 17.95 4.58 -6.55
C LYS A 123 18.42 3.12 -6.51
N GLU A 124 17.63 2.24 -5.90
CA GLU A 124 17.89 0.80 -5.80
C GLU A 124 17.42 0.01 -7.05
N ASN A 125 16.92 0.70 -8.09
CA ASN A 125 16.46 0.10 -9.34
C ASN A 125 15.30 -0.92 -9.15
N LEU A 126 14.42 -0.64 -8.19
CA LEU A 126 13.18 -1.39 -7.91
C LEU A 126 12.02 -0.92 -8.83
N ILE A 127 12.30 -0.76 -10.13
CA ILE A 127 11.39 -0.16 -11.13
C ILE A 127 10.40 -1.15 -11.79
N THR A 128 10.36 -2.39 -11.31
CA THR A 128 9.45 -3.45 -11.80
C THR A 128 8.69 -4.05 -10.64
N VAL A 129 7.45 -4.43 -10.88
CA VAL A 129 6.56 -5.04 -9.86
C VAL A 129 7.21 -6.26 -9.23
N GLU A 130 7.85 -7.09 -10.04
CA GLU A 130 8.51 -8.32 -9.60
C GLU A 130 9.64 -8.04 -8.61
N LYS A 131 10.53 -7.09 -8.93
CA LYS A 131 11.61 -6.66 -8.02
C LYS A 131 11.06 -6.04 -6.73
N ALA A 132 10.04 -5.19 -6.84
CA ALA A 132 9.42 -4.57 -5.68
C ALA A 132 8.82 -5.62 -4.72
N ILE A 133 8.12 -6.62 -5.25
CA ILE A 133 7.54 -7.71 -4.45
C ILE A 133 8.63 -8.54 -3.76
N VAL A 134 9.71 -8.88 -4.48
CA VAL A 134 10.84 -9.61 -3.90
C VAL A 134 11.47 -8.82 -2.75
N PHE A 135 11.72 -7.52 -2.97
CA PHE A 135 12.25 -6.63 -1.92
C PHE A 135 11.34 -6.60 -0.68
N VAL A 136 10.04 -6.38 -0.87
CA VAL A 136 9.06 -6.33 0.23
C VAL A 136 9.03 -7.63 1.04
N ARG A 137 9.16 -8.78 0.38
CA ARG A 137 9.21 -10.09 1.05
C ARG A 137 10.45 -10.26 1.90
N GLU A 138 11.60 -9.84 1.39
CA GLU A 138 12.86 -9.91 2.14
C GLU A 138 12.79 -9.00 3.38
N GLU A 139 12.25 -7.79 3.25
CA GLU A 139 12.05 -6.88 4.38
C GLU A 139 11.07 -7.43 5.42
N HIS A 140 9.95 -8.03 5.00
CA HIS A 140 9.01 -8.68 5.92
C HIS A 140 9.67 -9.84 6.68
N LYS A 141 10.47 -10.66 5.99
CA LYS A 141 11.19 -11.77 6.62
C LYS A 141 12.19 -11.27 7.67
N LYS A 142 12.99 -10.25 7.34
CA LYS A 142 13.93 -9.62 8.27
C LYS A 142 13.21 -9.04 9.49
N TYR A 143 12.07 -8.38 9.27
CA TYR A 143 11.26 -7.84 10.35
C TYR A 143 10.81 -8.92 11.32
N LYS A 144 10.21 -10.01 10.81
CA LYS A 144 9.75 -11.16 11.62
C LYS A 144 10.88 -11.78 12.44
N GLU A 145 12.02 -12.05 11.81
CA GLU A 145 13.21 -12.60 12.49
C GLU A 145 13.76 -11.67 13.58
N SER A 146 13.59 -10.35 13.42
CA SER A 146 14.03 -9.35 14.40
C SER A 146 13.05 -9.17 15.56
N SER A 147 11.75 -9.36 15.33
CA SER A 147 10.71 -9.24 16.37
C SER A 147 10.59 -10.48 17.27
N GLU A 148 11.10 -11.62 16.82
CA GLU A 148 11.10 -12.88 17.58
C GLU A 148 12.31 -13.04 18.51
N LYS A 149 13.24 -12.07 18.54
CA LYS A 149 14.40 -12.02 19.44
C LYS A 149 14.17 -11.05 20.59
#